data_AF-A0A924YMZ7-F1
#
_entry.id   AF-A0A924YMZ7-F1
#
_cell.length_a   1.000
_cell.length_b   1.000
_cell.length_c   1.000
_cell.angle_alpha   90.00
_cell.angle_beta   90.00
_cell.angle_gamma   90.00
#
_symmetry.space_group_name_H-M   'P 1'
#
loop_
_entity.id
_entity.type
_entity.pdbx_description
1 polymer ?
#
loop_
_entity_poly.entity_id
_entity_poly.type
_entity_poly.pdbx_seq_one_letter_code
_entity_poly.pdbx_strand_id
1 'polypeptide(L)'
;YEAITLERGVTHDAEFEAWANKVWNFGAGLGAEVALKDFRKDMIIEVYNESGQLALAYKVYRCWVSEYQALPDYDANANAVAIQHIKLENEGWVRDTEVPEPAETGVSG
;
A
#
# COMPACT_ATOMS: atom_id res chain seq x y z
N TYR A 1 10.72 11.17 5.57
CA TYR A 1 10.78 10.61 4.21
C TYR A 1 9.52 11.02 3.49
N GLU A 2 9.50 10.97 2.16
CA GLU A 2 8.27 11.26 1.41
C GLU A 2 7.24 10.13 1.62
N ALA A 3 5.96 10.52 1.62
CA ALA A 3 4.87 9.57 1.72
C ALA A 3 4.79 8.70 0.46
N ILE A 4 4.42 7.44 0.66
CA ILE A 4 4.19 6.49 -0.43
C ILE A 4 2.68 6.41 -0.66
N THR A 5 2.24 6.77 -1.86
CA THR A 5 0.85 6.60 -2.27
C THR A 5 0.70 5.30 -3.03
N LEU A 6 -0.26 4.46 -2.62
CA LEU A 6 -0.63 3.26 -3.34
C LEU A 6 -2.09 3.39 -3.79
N GLU A 7 -2.33 3.07 -5.05
CA GLU A 7 -3.66 3.02 -5.64
C GLU A 7 -3.89 1.60 -6.17
N ARG A 8 -5.05 1.02 -5.83
CA ARG A 8 -5.43 -0.30 -6.32
C ARG A 8 -6.90 -0.33 -6.71
N GLY A 9 -7.27 -1.19 -7.65
CA GLY A 9 -8.69 -1.51 -7.87
C GLY A 9 -9.32 -2.08 -6.60
N VAL A 10 -10.62 -1.82 -6.38
CA VAL A 10 -11.37 -2.49 -5.31
C VAL A 10 -11.34 -4.00 -5.55
N THR A 11 -10.82 -4.74 -4.58
CA THR A 11 -10.79 -6.19 -4.59
C THR A 11 -11.57 -6.73 -3.39
N HIS A 12 -11.82 -8.05 -3.35
CA HIS A 12 -12.39 -8.71 -2.16
C HIS A 12 -11.37 -8.84 -1.02
N ASP A 13 -10.11 -8.44 -1.22
CA ASP A 13 -9.08 -8.48 -0.18
C ASP A 13 -9.21 -7.28 0.75
N ALA A 14 -9.64 -7.55 1.99
CA ALA A 14 -9.86 -6.56 3.02
C ALA A 14 -8.59 -6.17 3.80
N GLU A 15 -7.40 -6.66 3.46
CA GLU A 15 -6.19 -6.44 4.29
C GLU A 15 -5.82 -4.95 4.42
N PHE A 16 -5.94 -4.17 3.35
CA PHE A 16 -5.70 -2.72 3.37
C PHE A 16 -6.72 -1.99 4.25
N GLU A 17 -7.99 -2.37 4.14
CA GLU A 17 -9.07 -1.79 4.94
C GLU A 17 -8.91 -2.16 6.43
N ALA A 18 -8.57 -3.41 6.73
CA ALA A 18 -8.31 -3.89 8.08
C ALA A 18 -7.10 -3.17 8.71
N TRP A 19 -6.07 -2.85 7.93
CA TRP A 19 -4.93 -2.08 8.41
C TRP A 19 -5.30 -0.61 8.64
N ALA A 20 -6.00 0.03 7.71
CA ALA A 20 -6.50 1.40 7.87
C ALA A 20 -7.41 1.54 9.10
N ASN A 21 -8.34 0.60 9.31
CA ASN A 21 -9.24 0.56 10.47
C ASN A 21 -8.49 0.37 11.81
N LYS A 22 -7.33 -0.30 11.80
CA LYS A 22 -6.48 -0.41 13.00
C LYS A 22 -5.81 0.92 13.37
N VAL A 23 -5.45 1.74 12.39
CA VAL A 23 -4.90 3.09 12.63
C VAL A 23 -6.03 4.06 13.04
N TRP A 24 -7.21 3.92 12.44
CA TRP A 24 -8.36 4.80 12.63
C TRP A 24 -9.42 4.18 13.54
N ASN A 25 -9.14 4.06 14.83
CA ASN A 25 -10.14 3.61 15.82
C ASN A 25 -11.06 4.78 16.23
N PHE A 26 -12.00 5.14 15.35
CA PHE A 26 -12.99 6.19 15.62
C PHE A 26 -14.00 5.69 16.67
N GLY A 27 -13.88 6.19 17.92
CA GLY A 27 -14.85 5.92 18.99
C GLY A 27 -14.28 5.37 20.30
N ALA A 28 -12.97 5.14 20.38
CA ALA A 28 -12.32 4.78 21.64
C ALA A 28 -12.11 6.08 22.45
N GLY A 29 -12.97 6.30 23.45
CA GLY A 29 -13.04 7.55 24.23
C GLY A 29 -11.69 8.02 24.80
N LEU A 30 -11.65 9.31 25.21
CA LEU A 30 -10.53 9.96 25.92
C LEU A 30 -9.86 8.99 26.91
N GLY A 31 -8.72 8.41 26.52
CA GLY A 31 -7.96 7.44 27.32
C GLY A 31 -7.83 6.02 26.76
N ALA A 32 -8.39 5.70 25.59
CA ALA A 32 -8.12 4.43 24.92
C ALA A 32 -6.82 4.51 24.09
N GLU A 33 -5.68 4.53 24.79
CA GLU A 33 -4.33 4.38 24.23
C GLU A 33 -4.07 2.96 23.68
N VAL A 34 -5.07 2.32 23.09
CA VAL A 34 -4.98 0.94 22.61
C VAL A 34 -4.66 0.97 21.12
N ALA A 35 -3.39 0.74 20.81
CA ALA A 35 -2.78 0.39 19.51
C ALA A 35 -1.75 1.39 18.93
N LEU A 36 -1.44 2.51 19.61
CA LEU A 36 -0.35 3.42 19.19
C LEU A 36 1.05 2.76 19.19
N LYS A 37 1.22 1.60 19.83
CA LYS A 37 2.52 0.93 19.90
C LYS A 37 2.83 0.03 18.70
N ASP A 38 1.80 -0.54 18.06
CA ASP A 38 1.96 -1.60 17.03
C ASP A 38 1.27 -1.30 15.69
N PHE A 39 0.85 -0.06 15.45
CA PHE A 39 0.24 0.32 14.17
C PHE A 39 1.25 0.42 13.02
N ARG A 40 2.53 0.63 13.38
CA ARG A 40 3.65 0.67 12.44
C ARG A 40 4.07 -0.74 12.05
N LYS A 41 4.34 -0.95 10.77
CA LYS A 41 4.80 -2.23 10.25
C LYS A 41 5.92 -2.03 9.24
N ASP A 42 6.77 -3.03 9.12
CA ASP A 42 7.68 -3.13 7.98
C ASP A 42 6.94 -3.81 6.82
N MET A 43 7.13 -3.31 5.60
CA MET A 43 6.56 -3.90 4.39
C MET A 43 7.58 -4.00 3.27
N ILE A 44 7.28 -4.86 2.30
CA ILE A 44 8.03 -4.95 1.05
C ILE A 44 7.09 -4.57 -0.09
N ILE A 45 7.53 -3.62 -0.91
CA ILE A 45 6.85 -3.26 -2.16
C ILE A 45 7.60 -3.94 -3.29
N GLU A 46 6.96 -4.89 -3.94
CA GLU A 46 7.49 -5.62 -5.09
C GLU A 46 6.90 -5.04 -6.38
N VAL A 47 7.77 -4.74 -7.34
CA VAL A 47 7.40 -4.26 -8.66
C VAL A 47 7.68 -5.38 -9.65
N TYR A 48 6.64 -5.80 -10.37
CA TYR A 48 6.73 -6.84 -11.37
C TYR A 48 6.70 -6.24 -12.78
N ASN A 49 7.41 -6.85 -13.73
CA ASN A 49 7.32 -6.49 -15.14
C ASN A 49 6.05 -7.08 -15.80
N GLU A 50 5.83 -6.78 -17.08
CA GLU A 50 4.66 -7.26 -17.84
C GLU A 50 4.59 -8.79 -17.97
N SER A 51 5.73 -9.47 -17.80
CA SER A 51 5.81 -10.94 -17.80
C SER A 51 5.62 -11.55 -16.41
N GLY A 52 5.29 -10.74 -15.40
CA GLY A 52 5.10 -11.19 -14.02
C GLY A 52 6.40 -11.56 -13.30
N GLN A 53 7.56 -11.10 -13.78
CA GLN A 53 8.85 -11.31 -13.11
C GLN A 53 9.14 -10.14 -12.16
N LEU A 54 9.67 -10.46 -10.97
CA LEU A 54 10.07 -9.45 -9.99
C LEU A 54 11.20 -8.59 -10.57
N ALA A 55 10.92 -7.31 -10.78
CA ALA A 55 11.86 -6.34 -11.35
C ALA A 55 12.55 -5.51 -10.29
N LEU A 56 11.81 -5.10 -9.24
CA LEU A 56 12.33 -4.31 -8.13
C LEU A 56 11.66 -4.74 -6.83
N ALA A 57 12.36 -4.62 -5.71
CA ALA A 57 11.75 -4.66 -4.40
C ALA A 57 12.25 -3.49 -3.54
N TYR A 58 11.36 -2.95 -2.70
CA TYR A 58 11.66 -1.90 -1.74
C TYR A 58 11.23 -2.35 -0.35
N LYS A 59 12.15 -2.35 0.62
CA LYS A 59 11.85 -2.59 2.03
C LYS A 59 11.51 -1.23 2.66
N VAL A 60 10.28 -1.06 3.12
CA VAL A 60 9.79 0.15 3.76
C VAL A 60 9.66 -0.12 5.26
N TYR A 61 10.27 0.72 6.07
CA TYR A 61 10.38 0.49 7.51
C TYR A 61 9.41 1.36 8.31
N ARG A 62 8.78 0.72 9.29
CA ARG A 62 7.90 1.33 10.28
C ARG A 62 6.85 2.23 9.63
N CYS A 63 6.23 1.77 8.56
CA CYS A 63 5.22 2.51 7.83
C CYS A 63 3.83 2.39 8.47
N TRP A 64 2.97 3.37 8.21
CA TRP A 64 1.58 3.39 8.65
C TRP A 64 0.68 4.13 7.68
N VAL A 65 -0.60 3.75 7.68
CA VAL A 65 -1.65 4.42 6.91
C VAL A 65 -1.93 5.80 7.51
N SER A 66 -1.68 6.86 6.76
CA SER A 66 -2.05 8.23 7.13
C SER A 66 -3.36 8.69 6.50
N GLU A 67 -3.74 8.08 5.37
CA GLU A 67 -4.95 8.40 4.63
C GLU A 67 -5.48 7.14 3.95
N TYR A 68 -6.80 6.95 3.97
CA TYR A 68 -7.47 5.86 3.28
C TYR A 68 -8.79 6.35 2.70
N GLN A 69 -8.93 6.19 1.38
CA GLN A 69 -10.15 6.47 0.64
C GLN A 69 -10.64 5.15 0.01
N ALA A 70 -11.73 4.62 0.57
CA ALA A 70 -12.27 3.31 0.21
C ALA A 70 -12.98 3.29 -1.16
N LEU A 71 -13.53 4.43 -1.58
CA LEU A 71 -14.25 4.60 -2.83
C LEU A 71 -13.89 5.99 -3.42
N PRO A 72 -13.76 6.12 -4.76
CA PRO A 72 -13.72 7.43 -5.39
C PRO A 72 -15.00 8.20 -5.04
N ASP A 73 -14.92 9.54 -5.06
CA ASP A 73 -16.08 10.39 -4.75
C ASP A 73 -17.32 9.89 -5.48
N TYR A 74 -18.43 9.80 -4.74
CA TYR A 74 -19.69 9.17 -5.13
C TYR A 74 -20.37 9.96 -6.26
N ASP A 75 -19.80 9.93 -7.47
CA ASP A 75 -20.43 10.38 -8.70
C ASP A 75 -21.13 9.18 -9.34
N ALA A 76 -22.44 9.13 -9.14
CA ALA A 76 -23.34 8.08 -9.62
C ALA A 76 -23.45 8.00 -11.16
N ASN A 77 -22.68 8.78 -11.92
CA ASN A 77 -22.67 8.77 -13.40
C ASN A 77 -21.40 8.24 -14.05
N ALA A 78 -20.35 7.93 -13.30
CA ALA A 78 -19.10 7.49 -13.91
C ALA A 78 -19.07 5.97 -14.08
N ASN A 79 -18.73 5.48 -15.29
CA ASN A 79 -18.14 4.15 -15.51
C ASN A 79 -16.75 4.07 -14.85
N ALA A 80 -16.65 4.47 -13.58
CA ALA A 80 -15.41 4.59 -12.86
C ALA A 80 -15.03 3.22 -12.29
N VAL A 81 -13.86 2.74 -12.69
CA VAL A 81 -13.19 1.66 -11.96
C VAL A 81 -13.01 2.15 -10.52
N ALA A 82 -13.58 1.42 -9.56
CA ALA A 82 -13.44 1.80 -8.16
C ALA A 82 -11.97 1.61 -7.75
N ILE A 83 -11.29 2.72 -7.45
CA ILE A 83 -9.89 2.74 -6.99
C ILE A 83 -9.89 3.07 -5.51
N GLN A 84 -9.21 2.24 -4.73
CA GLN A 84 -8.86 2.52 -3.34
C GLN A 84 -7.55 3.28 -3.32
N HIS A 85 -7.52 4.41 -2.61
CA HIS A 85 -6.33 5.22 -2.39
C HIS A 85 -5.88 5.07 -0.95
N ILE A 86 -4.60 4.75 -0.75
CA ILE A 86 -3.97 4.68 0.56
C ILE A 86 -2.67 5.48 0.54
N LYS A 87 -2.51 6.35 1.54
CA LYS A 87 -1.27 7.08 1.76
C LYS A 87 -0.55 6.49 2.96
N LEU A 88 0.72 6.16 2.76
CA LEU A 88 1.59 5.60 3.78
C LEU A 88 2.68 6.59 4.15
N GLU A 89 2.78 6.89 5.44
CA GLU A 89 3.94 7.55 6.01
C GLU A 89 4.96 6.49 6.45
N ASN A 90 6.25 6.82 6.40
CA ASN A 90 7.33 5.87 6.70
C ASN A 90 8.54 6.55 7.33
N GLU A 91 9.33 5.77 8.07
CA GLU A 91 10.56 6.24 8.71
C GLU A 91 11.81 5.88 7.90
N GLY A 92 11.63 5.42 6.66
CA GLY A 92 12.68 5.12 5.72
C GLY A 92 12.32 3.96 4.81
N TRP A 93 13.01 3.90 3.68
CA TRP A 93 12.95 2.77 2.77
C TRP A 93 14.33 2.51 2.18
N VAL A 94 14.56 1.26 1.77
CA VAL A 94 15.75 0.85 1.03
C VAL A 94 15.34 0.01 -0.16
N ARG A 95 15.95 0.25 -1.32
CA ARG A 95 15.82 -0.63 -2.48
C ARG A 95 16.58 -1.92 -2.20
N ASP A 96 15.94 -3.06 -2.43
CA ASP A 96 16.61 -4.35 -2.37
C ASP A 96 17.53 -4.50 -3.59
N THR A 97 18.84 -4.50 -3.35
CA THR A 97 19.86 -4.67 -4.39
C THR A 97 20.10 -6.12 -4.74
N GLU A 98 19.52 -7.07 -3.99
CA GLU A 98 19.59 -8.50 -4.29
C GLU A 98 18.62 -8.90 -5.41
N VAL A 99 17.67 -8.02 -5.76
CA VAL A 99 16.77 -8.23 -6.93
C VAL A 99 17.53 -7.83 -8.20
N PRO A 100 17.96 -8.80 -9.03
CA PRO A 100 18.63 -8.50 -10.28
C PRO A 100 17.64 -7.92 -11.30
N GLU A 101 18.15 -7.14 -12.25
CA GLU A 101 17.35 -6.69 -13.39
C GLU A 101 16.82 -7.91 -14.17
N PRO A 102 15.51 -8.02 -14.43
CA PRO A 102 14.97 -9.11 -15.22
C PRO A 102 15.59 -9.09 -16.62
N ALA A 103 16.06 -10.24 -17.08
CA ALA A 103 16.41 -10.39 -18.48
C ALA A 103 15.14 -10.18 -19.31
N GLU A 104 15.20 -9.30 -20.33
CA GLU A 104 14.12 -9.21 -21.30
C GLU A 104 13.90 -10.61 -21.89
N THR A 105 12.73 -11.20 -21.65
CA THR A 105 12.25 -12.32 -22.46
C THR A 105 11.82 -11.72 -23.79
N GLY A 106 12.81 -11.35 -24.61
CA GLY A 106 12.59 -11.01 -26.00
C GLY A 106 11.88 -12.18 -26.65
N VAL A 107 10.70 -11.92 -27.22
CA VAL A 107 9.98 -12.88 -28.05
C VAL A 107 10.93 -13.30 -29.16
N SER A 108 11.52 -14.49 -29.02
CA SER A 108 12.38 -15.07 -30.05
C SER A 108 11.49 -15.65 -31.14
N GLY A 109 11.44 -14.98 -32.29
CA GLY A 109 11.15 -15.56 -33.61
C GLY A 109 9.71 -15.91 -33.94
#